data_AF-A0A9W6L3D9-F1
#
_entry.id   AF-A0A9W6L3D9-F1
#
_cell.length_a   1.000
_cell.length_b   1.000
_cell.length_c   1.000
_cell.angle_alpha   90.00
_cell.angle_beta   90.00
_cell.angle_gamma   90.00
#
_symmetry.space_group_name_H-M   'P 1'
#
loop_
_entity.id
_entity.type
_entity.pdbx_description
1 polymer ?
#
loop_
_entity_poly.entity_id
_entity_poly.type
_entity_poly.pdbx_seq_one_letter_code
_entity_poly.pdbx_strand_id
1 'polypeptide(L)' 'MHLTVELLRTADGRLGGTVTTDSGRELAFSGTLDLLRILEDLEPPGDRDDGAAPRRPR' A
#
# COMPACT_ATOMS: atom_id res chain seq x y z
N MET A 1 4.27 7.67 6.94
CA MET A 1 5.17 6.60 6.43
C MET A 1 5.84 7.11 5.17
N HIS A 2 7.14 6.90 5.01
CA HIS A 2 7.81 7.18 3.74
C HIS A 2 8.19 5.86 3.05
N LEU A 3 7.99 5.86 1.74
CA LEU A 3 8.19 4.71 0.86
C LEU A 3 8.92 5.20 -0.37
N THR A 4 9.91 4.44 -0.80
CA THR A 4 10.50 4.57 -2.13
C THR A 4 9.94 3.48 -3.04
N VAL A 5 9.52 3.86 -4.24
CA VAL A 5 9.00 2.91 -5.23
C VAL A 5 9.84 3.03 -6.50
N GLU A 6 10.47 1.93 -6.89
CA GLU A 6 11.09 1.78 -8.20
C GLU A 6 10.07 1.19 -9.15
N LEU A 7 9.71 1.91 -10.22
CA LEU A 7 8.69 1.50 -11.18
C LEU A 7 9.31 1.29 -12.56
N LEU A 8 9.11 0.09 -13.10
CA LEU A 8 9.49 -0.27 -14.46
C LEU A 8 8.24 -0.65 -15.24
N ARG A 9 8.11 -0.13 -16.46
CA ARG A 9 7.14 -0.60 -17.44
C ARG A 9 7.82 -1.57 -18.39
N THR A 10 7.39 -2.82 -18.35
CA THR A 10 7.90 -3.88 -19.21
C THR A 10 7.36 -3.73 -20.64
N ALA A 11 8.00 -4.41 -21.60
CA ALA A 11 7.68 -4.30 -23.02
C ALA A 11 6.26 -4.78 -23.37
N ASP A 12 5.69 -5.71 -22.59
CA ASP A 12 4.31 -6.18 -22.73
C ASP A 12 3.27 -5.25 -22.06
N GLY A 13 3.75 -4.13 -21.49
CA GLY A 13 2.93 -3.11 -20.86
C GLY A 13 2.65 -3.34 -19.37
N ARG A 14 3.14 -4.42 -18.75
CA ARG A 14 2.97 -4.63 -17.31
C ARG A 14 3.87 -3.69 -16.51
N LEU A 15 3.33 -3.22 -15.39
CA LEU A 15 4.12 -2.52 -14.37
C LEU A 15 4.80 -3.55 -13.47
N GLY A 16 6.01 -3.26 -13.01
CA GLY A 16 6.67 -4.04 -11.98
C GLY A 16 7.75 -3.23 -11.29
N GLY A 17 8.31 -3.79 -10.23
CA GLY A 17 9.40 -3.15 -9.51
C GLY A 17 9.38 -3.48 -8.03
N THR A 18 9.93 -2.57 -7.22
CA THR A 18 10.19 -2.81 -5.80
C THR A 18 9.69 -1.64 -4.96
N VAL A 19 9.09 -1.95 -3.81
CA VAL A 19 8.72 -1.00 -2.77
C VAL A 19 9.68 -1.17 -1.60
N THR A 20 10.36 -0.10 -1.22
CA THR A 20 11.30 -0.07 -0.09
C THR A 20 10.74 0.85 0.99
N THR A 21 10.58 0.29 2.19
CA THR A 21 10.14 1.04 3.39
C THR A 21 11.30 1.72 4.09
N ASP A 22 11.00 2.70 4.95
CA ASP A 22 12.00 3.33 5.83
C ASP A 22 12.75 2.33 6.73
N SER A 23 12.15 1.17 7.02
CA SER A 23 12.78 0.09 7.79
C SER A 23 13.77 -0.76 6.98
N GLY A 24 13.91 -0.50 5.68
CA GLY A 24 14.70 -1.30 4.75
C GLY A 24 13.99 -2.56 4.26
N ARG A 25 12.73 -2.81 4.64
CA ARG A 25 11.92 -3.90 4.07
C ARG A 25 11.64 -3.62 2.59
N GLU A 26 11.96 -4.60 1.74
CA GLU A 26 11.75 -4.57 0.29
C GLU A 26 10.65 -5.56 -0.13
N LEU A 27 9.77 -5.14 -1.03
CA LEU A 27 8.68 -5.95 -1.58
C LEU A 27 8.61 -5.78 -3.10
N ALA A 28 8.77 -6.88 -3.84
CA ALA A 28 8.62 -6.87 -5.29
C ALA A 28 7.14 -6.95 -5.69
N PHE A 29 6.77 -6.31 -6.81
CA PHE A 29 5.42 -6.41 -7.38
C PHE A 29 5.44 -6.63 -8.89
N SER A 30 4.41 -7.32 -9.40
CA SER A 30 4.13 -7.43 -10.83
C SER A 30 2.66 -7.09 -11.13
N GLY A 31 2.45 -5.88 -11.64
CA GLY A 31 1.16 -5.33 -12.01
C GLY A 31 0.62 -4.34 -10.98
N THR A 32 -0.38 -3.56 -11.40
CA THR A 32 -0.96 -2.49 -10.58
C THR A 32 -1.69 -3.01 -9.35
N LEU A 33 -2.45 -4.11 -9.46
CA LEU A 33 -3.20 -4.66 -8.33
C LEU A 33 -2.29 -5.18 -7.22
N ASP A 34 -1.16 -5.78 -7.60
CA ASP A 34 -0.15 -6.28 -6.67
C ASP A 34 0.50 -5.13 -5.88
N LEU A 35 0.84 -4.04 -6.59
CA LEU A 35 1.33 -2.82 -5.95
C LEU A 35 0.32 -2.24 -4.94
N LEU A 36 -0.96 -2.14 -5.30
CA LEU A 36 -1.98 -1.60 -4.40
C LEU A 36 -2.12 -2.42 -3.12
N ARG A 37 -2.13 -3.76 -3.22
CA ARG A 37 -2.17 -4.64 -2.05
C ARG A 37 -0.97 -4.47 -1.14
N ILE A 38 0.22 -4.34 -1.73
CA ILE A 38 1.44 -4.08 -0.96
C ILE A 38 1.32 -2.74 -0.22
N LEU A 39 0.81 -1.70 -0.85
CA LEU A 39 0.63 -0.40 -0.20
C LEU A 39 -0.42 -0.46 0.93
N GLU A 40 -1.53 -1.16 0.71
CA GLU A 40 -2.58 -1.39 1.72
C GLU A 40 -2.03 -2.17 2.94
N ASP A 41 -1.24 -3.22 2.71
CA ASP A 41 -0.63 -4.02 3.78
C ASP A 41 0.43 -3.26 4.58
N LEU A 42 1.07 -2.26 3.96
CA LEU A 42 2.07 -1.41 4.60
C LEU A 42 1.43 -0.25 5.38
N GLU A 43 0.18 0.08 5.10
CA GLU A 43 -0.54 1.11 5.85
C GLU A 43 -0.72 0.65 7.31
N PRO A 44 -0.22 1.38 8.32
CA PRO A 44 -0.42 1.00 9.70
C PRO A 44 -1.93 0.94 10.00
N PRO A 45 -2.40 0.04 10.89
CA PRO A 45 -3.84 -0.17 11.15
C PRO A 45 -4.57 0.99 11.85
N GLY A 46 -4.14 2.24 11.65
CA GLY A 46 -4.52 3.42 12.43
C GLY A 46 -5.59 4.34 11.85
N ASP A 47 -6.00 4.19 10.59
CA ASP A 47 -7.00 5.08 9.96
C ASP A 47 -8.21 4.32 9.39
N ARG A 48 -8.57 3.17 9.98
CA ARG A 48 -10.00 2.82 10.00
C ARG A 48 -10.64 3.80 10.96
N ASP A 49 -11.07 4.92 10.42
CA ASP A 49 -12.03 5.81 11.06
C ASP A 49 -13.25 4.95 11.37
N ASP A 50 -13.22 4.29 12.54
CA ASP A 50 -14.38 3.76 13.24
C ASP A 50 -15.21 4.98 13.62
N GLY A 51 -15.79 5.59 12.57
CA GLY A 51 -16.70 6.71 12.64
C GLY A 51 -17.81 6.27 13.55
N ALA A 52 -17.67 6.70 14.81
CA ALA A 52 -18.52 6.31 15.91
C ALA A 52 -19.96 6.45 15.45
N ALA A 53 -20.64 5.31 15.29
CA ALA A 53 -22.07 5.29 15.11
C ALA A 53 -22.68 6.20 16.19
N PRO A 54 -23.63 7.08 15.83
CA PRO A 54 -24.11 8.11 16.74
C PRO A 54 -24.66 7.42 17.99
N ARG A 55 -24.02 7.67 19.14
CA ARG A 55 -24.53 7.23 20.44
C ARG A 55 -25.87 7.93 20.70
N ARG A 56 -26.97 7.31 20.27
CA ARG A 56 -28.28 7.45 20.91
C ARG A 56 -28.41 6.29 21.88
N PRO A 57 -28.37 6.56 23.19
CA PRO A 57 -29.61 6.68 23.98
C PRO A 57 -29.47 7.75 25.10
N ARG A 58 -30.52 8.31 25.72
CA ARG A 58 -31.82 7.78 26.13
C ARG A 58 -32.79 8.94 26.33
#